data_AF-A0A832GR86-F1
#
_entry.id   AF-A0A832GR86-F1
#
_cell.length_a   1.000
_cell.length_b   1.000
_cell.length_c   1.000
_cell.angle_alpha   90.00
_cell.angle_beta   90.00
_cell.angle_gamma   90.00
#
_symmetry.space_group_name_H-M   'P 1'
#
loop_
_entity.id
_entity.type
_entity.pdbx_description
1 polymer ?
#
loop_
_entity_poly.entity_id
_entity_poly.type
_entity_poly.pdbx_seq_one_letter_code
_entity_poly.pdbx_strand_id
1 'polypeptide(L)'
;MSLNSPPKAERLIPILKGLLEEKYKLIFSEEWEPFRAKTWDLLSSKDPSHLSLLYLERLILENYQAPFYKKDLLELLLEMGPLYGYVFYFSGSPPLEFPFFQLAENYFFYPLFFGELPSLFKKLWAEGGEFISYHRVLKDIPKVEELDREAHLCKRLGFTRLSPKALESIIDLWDLYLQGRGESFLTFLEKANHYLLVSEEEVEALKIPLEIIDYFGNKKHLYIISSPTLKELKSALKGLKGPYGILWGERLKEEPYQDLDPLLLGLATLEHAKRAATNYHLLDPFTLHVLGDLLYEWEDYGGALRLYERAKPYTLQPIELTLSEASIYYLFGDLKRAEKALRSKLCGCLKEDPRVHYNLGMIYLELGDKGKGEYHLYKAYLLDKEEPLFRTKLLKYLWDEGRLEEIEEILREVKELTIEDKVFLGKISFLKKDYKKALEYLKEILTYQERDGLSLYFLAWLYLYFKMDGEVSHLLLKEAKEKLPQEIFERLSKEFGLPS
;
A
#
# COMPACT_ATOMS: atom_id res chain seq x y z
N MET A 1 -34.63 22.41 11.63
CA MET A 1 -33.53 21.56 12.14
C MET A 1 -32.45 21.56 11.07
N SER A 2 -31.16 21.47 11.43
CA SER A 2 -30.11 21.17 10.46
C SER A 2 -30.27 19.71 10.03
N LEU A 3 -30.10 19.43 8.74
CA LEU A 3 -30.15 18.07 8.22
C LEU A 3 -28.84 17.36 8.55
N ASN A 4 -28.90 16.07 8.87
CA ASN A 4 -27.69 15.28 9.07
C ASN A 4 -27.06 15.02 7.71
N SER A 5 -25.82 15.49 7.52
CA SER A 5 -25.05 15.20 6.32
C SER A 5 -24.76 13.70 6.22
N PRO A 6 -25.01 13.08 5.06
CA PRO A 6 -24.53 11.72 4.79
C PRO A 6 -22.99 11.64 4.85
N PRO A 7 -22.41 10.45 5.12
CA PRO A 7 -20.97 10.25 5.13
C PRO A 7 -20.31 10.66 3.82
N LYS A 8 -19.21 11.42 3.90
CA LYS A 8 -18.45 11.95 2.76
C LYS A 8 -19.24 12.87 1.80
N ALA A 9 -20.40 13.39 2.20
CA ALA A 9 -21.13 14.34 1.35
C ALA A 9 -20.30 15.60 1.07
N GLU A 10 -19.41 16.01 1.97
CA GLU A 10 -18.45 17.09 1.77
C GLU A 10 -17.51 16.88 0.57
N ARG A 11 -17.30 15.62 0.16
CA ARG A 11 -16.52 15.26 -1.04
C ARG A 11 -17.35 15.31 -2.32
N LEU A 12 -18.66 15.12 -2.22
CA LEU A 12 -19.60 15.19 -3.35
C LEU A 12 -20.00 16.62 -3.68
N ILE A 13 -20.16 17.47 -2.66
CA ILE A 13 -20.67 18.83 -2.77
C ILE A 13 -19.95 19.66 -3.85
N PRO A 14 -18.61 19.74 -3.90
CA PRO A 14 -17.92 20.55 -4.91
C PRO A 14 -18.17 20.06 -6.34
N ILE A 15 -18.23 18.73 -6.52
CA ILE A 15 -18.42 18.08 -7.82
C ILE A 15 -19.85 18.34 -8.32
N LEU A 16 -20.83 18.04 -7.47
CA LEU A 16 -22.25 18.25 -7.79
C LEU A 16 -22.57 19.74 -7.99
N LYS A 17 -21.97 20.64 -7.21
CA LYS A 17 -22.10 22.08 -7.39
C LYS A 17 -21.68 22.49 -8.81
N GLY A 18 -20.49 22.07 -9.24
CA GLY A 18 -19.99 22.37 -10.60
C GLY A 18 -20.92 21.85 -11.70
N LEU A 19 -21.41 20.62 -11.58
CA LEU A 19 -22.38 20.05 -12.53
C LEU A 19 -23.68 20.86 -12.58
N LEU A 20 -24.22 21.21 -11.42
CA LEU A 20 -25.50 21.91 -11.31
C LEU A 20 -25.41 23.35 -11.82
N GLU A 21 -24.28 24.02 -11.59
CA GLU A 21 -23.94 25.32 -12.18
C GLU A 21 -23.87 25.22 -13.71
N GLU A 22 -23.20 24.20 -14.25
CA GLU A 22 -23.03 24.03 -15.69
C GLU A 22 -24.35 23.67 -16.39
N LYS A 23 -25.04 22.64 -15.90
CA LYS A 23 -26.21 22.01 -16.54
C LYS A 23 -27.50 22.79 -16.32
N TYR A 24 -27.70 23.32 -15.11
CA TYR A 24 -28.96 23.96 -14.71
C TYR A 24 -28.83 25.46 -14.44
N LYS A 25 -27.62 26.04 -14.60
CA LYS A 25 -27.34 27.46 -14.36
C LYS A 25 -27.72 27.90 -12.93
N LEU A 26 -27.60 26.97 -11.98
CA LEU A 26 -27.78 27.30 -10.57
C LEU A 26 -26.63 28.18 -10.09
N ILE A 27 -26.91 29.05 -9.12
CA ILE A 27 -25.94 29.91 -8.45
C ILE A 27 -25.92 29.46 -6.99
N PHE A 28 -24.75 29.38 -6.37
CA PHE A 28 -24.60 28.92 -4.98
C PHE A 28 -23.92 29.98 -4.13
N SER A 29 -24.30 30.06 -2.85
CA SER A 29 -23.71 31.00 -1.90
C SER A 29 -22.22 30.71 -1.69
N GLU A 30 -21.43 31.76 -1.48
CA GLU A 30 -20.03 31.66 -1.01
C GLU A 30 -19.95 31.67 0.52
N GLU A 31 -20.97 32.21 1.19
CA GLU A 31 -21.01 32.35 2.65
C GLU A 31 -21.58 31.11 3.35
N TRP A 32 -22.48 30.38 2.68
CA TRP A 32 -23.20 29.26 3.25
C TRP A 32 -22.79 27.93 2.62
N GLU A 33 -22.51 26.95 3.48
CA GLU A 33 -22.21 25.58 3.07
C GLU A 33 -23.42 24.65 3.29
N PRO A 34 -23.63 23.65 2.40
CA PRO A 34 -24.66 22.63 2.59
C PRO A 34 -24.51 21.89 3.93
N PHE A 35 -25.62 21.51 4.53
CA PHE A 35 -25.76 20.80 5.80
C PHE A 35 -25.24 21.52 7.06
N ARG A 36 -24.67 22.74 6.93
CA ARG A 36 -24.27 23.56 8.08
C ARG A 36 -25.35 24.56 8.51
N ALA A 37 -26.19 24.98 7.57
CA ALA A 37 -27.30 25.90 7.82
C ALA A 37 -28.53 25.18 8.41
N LYS A 38 -29.39 25.91 9.13
CA LYS A 38 -30.75 25.41 9.37
C LYS A 38 -31.58 25.64 8.12
N THR A 39 -32.36 24.63 7.72
CA THR A 39 -33.26 24.71 6.55
C THR A 39 -34.18 25.94 6.57
N TRP A 40 -34.68 26.34 7.76
CA TRP A 40 -35.53 27.52 7.90
C TRP A 40 -34.82 28.84 7.59
N ASP A 41 -33.52 28.94 7.90
CA ASP A 41 -32.73 30.15 7.63
C ASP A 41 -32.51 30.30 6.12
N LEU A 42 -32.24 29.18 5.42
CA LEU A 42 -32.11 29.14 3.97
C LEU A 42 -33.43 29.50 3.26
N LEU A 43 -34.56 28.92 3.70
CA LEU A 43 -35.89 29.19 3.11
C LEU A 43 -36.41 30.60 3.35
N SER A 44 -36.03 31.22 4.47
CA SER A 44 -36.45 32.58 4.80
C SER A 44 -35.67 33.65 4.04
N SER A 45 -34.56 33.27 3.40
CA SER A 45 -33.77 34.16 2.57
C SER A 45 -34.45 34.43 1.22
N LYS A 46 -34.24 35.65 0.69
CA LYS A 46 -34.63 36.00 -0.67
C LYS A 46 -33.52 35.75 -1.70
N ASP A 47 -32.35 35.27 -1.26
CA ASP A 47 -31.24 34.95 -2.14
C ASP A 47 -31.50 33.61 -2.87
N PRO A 48 -31.63 33.60 -4.21
CA PRO A 48 -31.77 32.37 -4.99
C PRO A 48 -30.65 31.35 -4.74
N SER A 49 -29.47 31.82 -4.32
CA SER A 49 -28.33 30.96 -4.05
C SER A 49 -28.57 29.97 -2.90
N HIS A 50 -29.47 30.31 -1.98
CA HIS A 50 -29.87 29.46 -0.86
C HIS A 50 -30.85 28.35 -1.30
N LEU A 51 -31.68 28.60 -2.32
CA LEU A 51 -32.53 27.56 -2.90
C LEU A 51 -31.69 26.50 -3.63
N SER A 52 -30.61 26.90 -4.29
CA SER A 52 -29.66 25.96 -4.90
C SER A 52 -28.98 25.07 -3.87
N LEU A 53 -28.61 25.62 -2.70
CA LEU A 53 -28.06 24.83 -1.58
C LEU A 53 -29.07 23.79 -1.09
N LEU A 54 -30.33 24.18 -0.89
CA LEU A 54 -31.41 23.26 -0.48
C LEU A 54 -31.66 22.16 -1.53
N TYR A 55 -31.61 22.51 -2.82
CA TYR A 55 -31.73 21.54 -3.90
C TYR A 55 -30.59 20.52 -3.85
N LEU A 56 -29.35 20.97 -3.65
CA LEU A 56 -28.18 20.10 -3.53
C LEU A 56 -28.26 19.18 -2.30
N GLU A 57 -28.64 19.71 -1.13
CA GLU A 57 -28.84 18.90 0.08
C GLU A 57 -29.88 17.79 -0.15
N ARG A 58 -31.00 18.15 -0.79
CA ARG A 58 -32.08 17.21 -1.09
C ARG A 58 -31.68 16.16 -2.10
N LEU A 59 -30.97 16.55 -3.16
CA LEU A 59 -30.43 15.63 -4.16
C LEU A 59 -29.55 14.55 -3.51
N ILE A 60 -28.67 14.94 -2.59
CA ILE A 60 -27.79 14.01 -1.87
C ILE A 60 -28.61 13.10 -0.94
N LEU A 61 -29.53 13.66 -0.15
CA LEU A 61 -30.33 12.91 0.81
C LEU A 61 -31.29 11.90 0.16
N GLU A 62 -31.97 12.29 -0.92
CA GLU A 62 -32.89 11.39 -1.64
C GLU A 62 -32.16 10.23 -2.31
N ASN A 63 -30.86 10.42 -2.58
CA ASN A 63 -29.98 9.41 -3.15
C ASN A 63 -29.07 8.72 -2.13
N TYR A 64 -29.30 8.89 -0.84
CA TYR A 64 -28.56 8.17 0.19
C TYR A 64 -29.46 7.16 0.92
N GLN A 65 -29.05 5.90 0.92
CA GLN A 65 -29.64 4.83 1.69
C GLN A 65 -28.54 4.10 2.43
N ALA A 66 -28.39 4.39 3.73
CA ALA A 66 -27.29 3.87 4.52
C ALA A 66 -27.10 2.36 4.31
N PRO A 67 -25.88 1.89 3.99
CA PRO A 67 -24.61 2.66 3.94
C PRO A 67 -24.21 3.25 2.58
N PHE A 68 -25.04 3.16 1.54
CA PHE A 68 -24.65 3.51 0.17
C PHE A 68 -25.43 4.69 -0.43
N TYR A 69 -24.79 5.36 -1.36
CA TYR A 69 -25.44 6.21 -2.34
C TYR A 69 -26.05 5.37 -3.46
N LYS A 70 -27.21 5.78 -3.94
CA LYS A 70 -27.92 5.11 -5.03
C LYS A 70 -27.19 5.30 -6.36
N LYS A 71 -27.42 4.37 -7.27
CA LYS A 71 -26.91 4.38 -8.65
C LYS A 71 -27.22 5.68 -9.40
N ASP A 72 -28.41 6.25 -9.21
CA ASP A 72 -28.85 7.48 -9.91
C ASP A 72 -27.91 8.68 -9.64
N LEU A 73 -27.37 8.79 -8.42
CA LEU A 73 -26.39 9.83 -8.09
C LEU A 73 -25.04 9.56 -8.76
N LEU A 74 -24.64 8.29 -8.91
CA LEU A 74 -23.42 7.93 -9.63
C LEU A 74 -23.54 8.26 -11.13
N GLU A 75 -24.69 7.96 -11.74
CA GLU A 75 -24.97 8.30 -13.14
C GLU A 75 -24.82 9.79 -13.39
N LEU A 76 -25.37 10.61 -12.49
CA LEU A 76 -25.23 12.06 -12.55
C LEU A 76 -23.77 12.52 -12.47
N LEU A 77 -22.95 11.91 -11.62
CA LEU A 77 -21.53 12.24 -11.51
C LEU A 77 -20.74 11.82 -12.77
N LEU A 78 -21.10 10.71 -13.41
CA LEU A 78 -20.46 10.23 -14.63
C LEU A 78 -20.69 11.16 -15.83
N GLU A 79 -21.73 12.00 -15.80
CA GLU A 79 -21.93 13.06 -16.80
C GLU A 79 -20.79 14.09 -16.82
N MET A 80 -20.11 14.30 -15.69
CA MET A 80 -18.96 15.21 -15.60
C MET A 80 -17.67 14.60 -16.17
N GLY A 81 -17.64 13.29 -16.33
CA GLY A 81 -16.47 12.57 -16.82
C GLY A 81 -16.21 11.25 -16.09
N PRO A 82 -15.13 10.55 -16.48
CA PRO A 82 -14.80 9.25 -15.92
C PRO A 82 -14.41 9.33 -14.44
N LEU A 83 -14.90 8.36 -13.66
CA LEU A 83 -14.59 8.24 -12.24
C LEU A 83 -13.63 7.08 -11.99
N TYR A 84 -12.56 7.36 -11.25
CA TYR A 84 -11.56 6.38 -10.85
C TYR A 84 -11.91 5.83 -9.47
N GLY A 85 -11.82 4.51 -9.29
CA GLY A 85 -12.17 3.89 -8.03
C GLY A 85 -11.97 2.39 -8.03
N TYR A 86 -12.56 1.75 -7.02
CA TYR A 86 -12.58 0.30 -6.89
C TYR A 86 -14.03 -0.18 -6.93
N VAL A 87 -14.26 -1.22 -7.72
CA VAL A 87 -15.46 -2.03 -7.59
C VAL A 87 -15.23 -3.03 -6.47
N PHE A 88 -16.23 -3.22 -5.64
CA PHE A 88 -16.27 -4.21 -4.57
C PHE A 88 -17.44 -5.16 -4.81
N TYR A 89 -17.17 -6.44 -4.66
CA TYR A 89 -18.16 -7.47 -4.43
C TYR A 89 -18.14 -7.85 -2.94
N PHE A 90 -19.30 -7.79 -2.30
CA PHE A 90 -19.50 -8.28 -0.94
C PHE A 90 -20.54 -9.39 -0.95
N SER A 91 -20.31 -10.46 -0.19
CA SER A 91 -21.35 -11.49 0.06
C SER A 91 -22.44 -10.99 1.02
N GLY A 92 -22.23 -9.85 1.68
CA GLY A 92 -23.17 -9.18 2.58
C GLY A 92 -23.12 -7.65 2.44
N SER A 93 -23.54 -6.94 3.48
CA SER A 93 -23.55 -5.47 3.45
C SER A 93 -22.14 -4.88 3.61
N PRO A 94 -21.80 -3.80 2.87
CA PRO A 94 -20.54 -3.09 3.04
C PRO A 94 -20.46 -2.40 4.42
N PRO A 95 -19.26 -2.04 4.90
CA PRO A 95 -19.08 -1.40 6.20
C PRO A 95 -19.77 -0.03 6.27
N LEU A 96 -20.55 0.20 7.35
CA LEU A 96 -21.42 1.38 7.49
C LEU A 96 -20.69 2.73 7.50
N GLU A 97 -19.43 2.73 7.94
CA GLU A 97 -18.60 3.93 8.08
C GLU A 97 -18.09 4.46 6.73
N PHE A 98 -18.08 3.61 5.70
CA PHE A 98 -17.59 3.97 4.38
C PHE A 98 -18.76 4.04 3.41
N PRO A 99 -19.00 5.20 2.78
CA PRO A 99 -20.04 5.29 1.77
C PRO A 99 -19.57 4.65 0.47
N PHE A 100 -20.45 3.87 -0.14
CA PHE A 100 -20.26 3.30 -1.47
C PHE A 100 -21.35 3.79 -2.40
N PHE A 101 -21.14 3.73 -3.71
CA PHE A 101 -22.24 3.75 -4.67
C PHE A 101 -22.69 2.32 -4.96
N GLN A 102 -23.98 2.04 -4.85
CA GLN A 102 -24.49 0.73 -5.24
C GLN A 102 -24.59 0.62 -6.76
N LEU A 103 -23.94 -0.39 -7.35
CA LEU A 103 -24.01 -0.70 -8.79
C LEU A 103 -25.09 -1.76 -9.08
N ALA A 104 -25.14 -2.79 -8.22
CA ALA A 104 -26.11 -3.89 -8.23
C ALA A 104 -26.24 -4.47 -6.82
N GLU A 105 -27.03 -5.54 -6.63
CA GLU A 105 -27.34 -6.11 -5.31
C GLU A 105 -26.10 -6.30 -4.41
N ASN A 106 -25.06 -6.94 -4.94
CA ASN A 106 -23.82 -7.26 -4.22
C ASN A 106 -22.60 -6.46 -4.71
N TYR A 107 -22.81 -5.50 -5.61
CA TYR A 107 -21.73 -4.73 -6.24
C TYR A 107 -21.79 -3.27 -5.86
N PHE A 108 -20.63 -2.78 -5.44
CA PHE A 108 -20.47 -1.45 -4.90
C PHE A 108 -19.26 -0.77 -5.53
N PHE A 109 -19.30 0.55 -5.67
CA PHE A 109 -18.19 1.34 -6.20
C PHE A 109 -17.72 2.35 -5.16
N TYR A 110 -16.42 2.36 -4.90
CA TYR A 110 -15.77 3.32 -4.04
C TYR A 110 -14.85 4.23 -4.86
N PRO A 111 -15.23 5.49 -5.11
CA PRO A 111 -14.40 6.40 -5.89
C PRO A 111 -13.20 6.90 -5.08
N LEU A 112 -12.08 7.14 -5.77
CA LEU A 112 -10.83 7.59 -5.13
C LEU A 112 -10.97 8.96 -4.45
N PHE A 113 -11.87 9.82 -4.93
CA PHE A 113 -12.07 11.16 -4.35
C PHE A 113 -12.71 11.14 -2.95
N PHE A 114 -13.25 10.01 -2.49
CA PHE A 114 -13.67 9.84 -1.09
C PHE A 114 -12.47 9.77 -0.12
N GLY A 115 -11.28 9.41 -0.61
CA GLY A 115 -10.09 9.23 0.22
C GLY A 115 -10.17 7.99 1.12
N GLU A 116 -9.27 7.87 2.10
CA GLU A 116 -9.28 6.83 3.15
C GLU A 116 -9.26 5.37 2.65
N LEU A 117 -8.89 5.14 1.40
CA LEU A 117 -8.82 3.81 0.81
C LEU A 117 -7.92 2.83 1.61
N PRO A 118 -6.73 3.23 2.13
CA PRO A 118 -5.94 2.34 2.98
C PRO A 118 -6.67 1.93 4.25
N SER A 119 -7.42 2.84 4.87
CA SER A 119 -8.21 2.57 6.08
C SER A 119 -9.36 1.62 5.80
N LEU A 120 -10.05 1.79 4.66
CA LEU A 120 -11.11 0.88 4.22
C LEU A 120 -10.59 -0.55 4.08
N PHE A 121 -9.53 -0.75 3.30
CA PHE A 121 -8.98 -2.09 3.09
C PHE A 121 -8.42 -2.71 4.37
N LYS A 122 -7.69 -1.92 5.17
CA LYS A 122 -7.22 -2.34 6.50
C LYS A 122 -8.37 -2.89 7.35
N LYS A 123 -9.50 -2.17 7.40
CA LYS A 123 -10.67 -2.59 8.15
C LYS A 123 -11.24 -3.90 7.61
N LEU A 124 -11.46 -3.99 6.29
CA LEU A 124 -12.04 -5.18 5.65
C LEU A 124 -11.21 -6.44 5.91
N TRP A 125 -9.88 -6.35 5.82
CA TRP A 125 -9.00 -7.48 6.13
C TRP A 125 -8.94 -7.80 7.62
N ALA A 126 -8.94 -6.80 8.50
CA ALA A 126 -8.92 -7.00 9.95
C ALA A 126 -10.20 -7.68 10.47
N GLU A 127 -11.36 -7.37 9.87
CA GLU A 127 -12.65 -7.98 10.21
C GLU A 127 -12.83 -9.39 9.62
N GLY A 128 -11.95 -9.80 8.70
CA GLY A 128 -11.99 -11.12 8.06
C GLY A 128 -13.20 -11.32 7.13
N GLY A 129 -13.80 -10.23 6.64
CA GLY A 129 -14.93 -10.30 5.71
C GLY A 129 -14.50 -10.86 4.35
N GLU A 130 -15.35 -11.67 3.72
CA GLU A 130 -15.14 -12.10 2.34
C GLU A 130 -15.54 -10.97 1.39
N PHE A 131 -14.55 -10.38 0.73
CA PHE A 131 -14.76 -9.38 -0.31
C PHE A 131 -13.78 -9.63 -1.47
N ILE A 132 -14.19 -9.15 -2.63
CA ILE A 132 -13.34 -9.05 -3.82
C ILE A 132 -13.38 -7.60 -4.25
N SER A 133 -12.25 -7.05 -4.62
CA SER A 133 -12.17 -5.69 -5.14
C SER A 133 -11.17 -5.59 -6.27
N TYR A 134 -11.45 -4.69 -7.20
CA TYR A 134 -10.57 -4.41 -8.31
C TYR A 134 -10.70 -2.97 -8.77
N HIS A 135 -9.59 -2.37 -9.16
CA HIS A 135 -9.57 -1.01 -9.65
C HIS A 135 -10.28 -0.92 -11.01
N ARG A 136 -11.14 0.10 -11.18
CA ARG A 136 -11.83 0.35 -12.44
C ARG A 136 -12.02 1.85 -12.67
N VAL A 137 -11.95 2.25 -13.93
CA VAL A 137 -12.36 3.58 -14.39
C VAL A 137 -13.76 3.46 -14.98
N LEU A 138 -14.75 4.05 -14.30
CA LEU A 138 -16.14 4.05 -14.77
C LEU A 138 -16.35 5.22 -15.72
N LYS A 139 -16.84 4.93 -16.92
CA LYS A 139 -17.35 5.91 -17.90
C LYS A 139 -18.88 5.89 -17.99
N ASP A 140 -19.46 4.76 -17.62
CA ASP A 140 -20.87 4.43 -17.57
C ASP A 140 -21.07 3.39 -16.47
N ILE A 141 -22.32 3.06 -16.15
CA ILE A 141 -22.63 2.03 -15.16
C ILE A 141 -22.44 0.64 -15.80
N PRO A 142 -21.50 -0.19 -15.31
CA PRO A 142 -21.24 -1.49 -15.89
C PRO A 142 -22.46 -2.42 -15.81
N LYS A 143 -22.52 -3.37 -16.75
CA LYS A 143 -23.50 -4.46 -16.71
C LYS A 143 -23.09 -5.49 -15.66
N VAL A 144 -24.07 -6.15 -15.05
CA VAL A 144 -23.82 -7.14 -13.98
C VAL A 144 -22.97 -8.31 -14.48
N GLU A 145 -23.17 -8.76 -15.72
CA GLU A 145 -22.40 -9.86 -16.30
C GLU A 145 -20.91 -9.52 -16.46
N GLU A 146 -20.60 -8.24 -16.69
CA GLU A 146 -19.22 -7.78 -16.76
C GLU A 146 -18.58 -7.74 -15.37
N LEU A 147 -19.33 -7.26 -14.38
CA LEU A 147 -18.91 -7.24 -12.97
C LEU A 147 -18.65 -8.67 -12.45
N ASP A 148 -19.55 -9.62 -12.75
CA ASP A 148 -19.43 -11.03 -12.39
C ASP A 148 -18.18 -11.66 -13.00
N ARG A 149 -17.92 -11.40 -14.28
CA ARG A 149 -16.74 -11.93 -14.98
C ARG A 149 -15.44 -11.44 -14.34
N GLU A 150 -15.32 -10.15 -14.06
CA GLU A 150 -14.12 -9.56 -13.46
C GLU A 150 -13.93 -9.99 -12.00
N ALA A 151 -15.00 -10.00 -11.20
CA ALA A 151 -14.94 -10.46 -9.82
C ALA A 151 -14.59 -11.95 -9.74
N HIS A 152 -15.16 -12.78 -10.62
CA HIS A 152 -14.81 -14.19 -10.72
C HIS A 152 -13.33 -14.39 -11.08
N LEU A 153 -12.80 -13.61 -12.01
CA LEU A 153 -11.39 -13.68 -12.40
C LEU A 153 -10.47 -13.26 -11.24
N CYS A 154 -10.80 -12.19 -10.52
CA CYS A 154 -10.06 -11.80 -9.31
C CYS A 154 -10.06 -12.94 -8.27
N LYS A 155 -11.22 -13.56 -8.02
CA LYS A 155 -11.35 -14.69 -7.10
C LYS A 155 -10.52 -15.88 -7.55
N ARG A 156 -10.57 -16.24 -8.83
CA ARG A 156 -9.79 -17.34 -9.42
C ARG A 156 -8.30 -17.13 -9.19
N LEU A 157 -7.82 -15.92 -9.43
CA LEU A 157 -6.42 -15.54 -9.24
C LEU A 157 -6.08 -15.30 -7.75
N GLY A 158 -7.00 -15.57 -6.82
CA GLY A 158 -6.75 -15.49 -5.38
C GLY A 158 -6.69 -14.08 -4.80
N PHE A 159 -7.05 -13.05 -5.58
CA PHE A 159 -7.04 -11.66 -5.12
C PHE A 159 -8.26 -11.34 -4.26
N THR A 160 -8.04 -10.62 -3.17
CA THR A 160 -9.07 -9.81 -2.51
C THR A 160 -9.04 -8.36 -2.97
N ARG A 161 -7.86 -7.88 -3.42
CA ARG A 161 -7.67 -6.54 -3.97
C ARG A 161 -6.75 -6.58 -5.17
N LEU A 162 -7.32 -6.37 -6.35
CA LEU A 162 -6.56 -6.17 -7.57
C LEU A 162 -6.28 -4.68 -7.79
N SER A 163 -5.07 -4.24 -7.40
CA SER A 163 -4.60 -2.87 -7.61
C SER A 163 -4.17 -2.64 -9.07
N PRO A 164 -4.04 -1.38 -9.54
CA PRO A 164 -3.52 -1.09 -10.88
C PRO A 164 -2.14 -1.71 -11.14
N LYS A 165 -1.26 -1.65 -10.15
CA LYS A 165 0.09 -2.25 -10.20
C LYS A 165 0.03 -3.77 -10.33
N ALA A 166 -0.88 -4.41 -9.59
CA ALA A 166 -1.13 -5.84 -9.69
C ALA A 166 -1.62 -6.22 -11.10
N LEU A 167 -2.64 -5.53 -11.60
CA LEU A 167 -3.20 -5.76 -12.93
C LEU A 167 -2.14 -5.60 -14.03
N GLU A 168 -1.31 -4.56 -13.96
CA GLU A 168 -0.20 -4.39 -14.91
C GLU A 168 0.78 -5.56 -14.89
N SER A 169 1.06 -6.10 -13.70
CA SER A 169 2.01 -7.20 -13.52
C SER A 169 1.48 -8.55 -14.04
N ILE A 170 0.15 -8.70 -14.11
CA ILE A 170 -0.52 -9.94 -14.54
C ILE A 170 -1.33 -9.78 -15.83
N ILE A 171 -1.13 -8.68 -16.58
CA ILE A 171 -2.01 -8.30 -17.69
C ILE A 171 -2.16 -9.39 -18.75
N ASP A 172 -1.08 -10.13 -19.05
CA ASP A 172 -1.13 -11.23 -20.01
C ASP A 172 -2.02 -12.40 -19.52
N LEU A 173 -2.02 -12.70 -18.22
CA LEU A 173 -2.92 -13.71 -17.65
C LEU A 173 -4.36 -13.22 -17.66
N TRP A 174 -4.55 -11.96 -17.29
CA TRP A 174 -5.86 -11.31 -17.28
C TRP A 174 -6.50 -11.37 -18.68
N ASP A 175 -5.75 -10.97 -19.71
CA ASP A 175 -6.20 -10.98 -21.10
C ASP A 175 -6.46 -12.40 -21.62
N LEU A 176 -5.61 -13.37 -21.28
CA LEU A 176 -5.80 -14.78 -21.63
C LEU A 176 -7.15 -15.31 -21.12
N TYR A 177 -7.49 -15.00 -19.87
CA TYR A 177 -8.76 -15.39 -19.27
C TYR A 177 -9.96 -14.64 -19.87
N LEU A 178 -9.83 -13.32 -20.09
CA LEU A 178 -10.89 -12.53 -20.72
C LEU A 178 -11.21 -12.99 -22.15
N GLN A 179 -10.23 -13.52 -22.88
CA GLN A 179 -10.39 -14.11 -24.20
C GLN A 179 -10.97 -15.54 -24.17
N GLY A 180 -11.25 -16.09 -22.98
CA GLY A 180 -11.79 -17.45 -22.81
C GLY A 180 -10.78 -18.56 -23.12
N ARG A 181 -9.47 -18.23 -23.23
CA ARG A 181 -8.42 -19.19 -23.58
C ARG A 181 -7.77 -19.86 -22.37
N GLY A 182 -7.94 -19.30 -21.18
CA GLY A 182 -7.30 -19.81 -19.95
C GLY A 182 -7.60 -21.30 -19.68
N GLU A 183 -8.85 -21.74 -19.78
CA GLU A 183 -9.22 -23.15 -19.54
C GLU A 183 -8.59 -24.11 -20.55
N SER A 184 -8.47 -23.69 -21.82
CA SER A 184 -7.77 -24.47 -22.84
C SER A 184 -6.30 -24.63 -22.48
N PHE A 185 -5.66 -23.57 -22.00
CA PHE A 185 -4.26 -23.58 -21.54
C PHE A 185 -4.06 -24.58 -20.39
N LEU A 186 -4.96 -24.56 -19.41
CA LEU A 186 -4.92 -25.47 -18.27
C LEU A 186 -5.16 -26.93 -18.69
N THR A 187 -6.09 -27.18 -19.60
CA THR A 187 -6.36 -28.53 -20.14
C THR A 187 -5.11 -29.13 -20.80
N PHE A 188 -4.30 -28.32 -21.48
CA PHE A 188 -3.01 -28.81 -22.01
C PHE A 188 -2.01 -29.09 -20.90
N LEU A 189 -1.92 -28.23 -19.88
CA LEU A 189 -0.98 -28.39 -18.77
C LEU A 189 -1.24 -29.64 -17.92
N GLU A 190 -2.50 -30.11 -17.85
CA GLU A 190 -2.88 -31.33 -17.13
C GLU A 190 -2.36 -32.63 -17.76
N LYS A 191 -1.95 -32.60 -19.03
CA LYS A 191 -1.45 -33.78 -19.72
C LYS A 191 -0.04 -34.15 -19.22
N ALA A 192 0.22 -35.45 -19.11
CA ALA A 192 1.55 -35.95 -18.80
C ALA A 192 2.58 -35.41 -19.81
N ASN A 193 3.79 -35.12 -19.35
CA ASN A 193 4.90 -34.58 -20.15
C ASN A 193 4.71 -33.17 -20.70
N HIS A 194 3.65 -32.45 -20.28
CA HIS A 194 3.48 -31.04 -20.59
C HIS A 194 3.93 -30.16 -19.42
N TYR A 195 4.57 -29.05 -19.75
CA TYR A 195 5.09 -28.08 -18.79
C TYR A 195 4.63 -26.68 -19.20
N LEU A 196 4.31 -25.85 -18.22
CA LEU A 196 4.14 -24.42 -18.44
C LEU A 196 5.49 -23.74 -18.15
N LEU A 197 5.99 -23.03 -19.16
CA LEU A 197 7.16 -22.18 -19.09
C LEU A 197 6.72 -20.72 -19.17
N VAL A 198 7.17 -19.90 -18.23
CA VAL A 198 6.86 -18.47 -18.16
C VAL A 198 8.15 -17.65 -18.24
N SER A 199 8.13 -16.60 -19.06
CA SER A 199 9.31 -15.77 -19.39
C SER A 199 8.93 -14.29 -19.57
N GLU A 200 9.89 -13.39 -19.34
CA GLU A 200 9.81 -11.98 -19.80
C GLU A 200 10.38 -11.79 -21.21
N GLU A 201 11.16 -12.76 -21.69
CA GLU A 201 11.71 -12.77 -23.05
C GLU A 201 10.93 -13.74 -23.94
N GLU A 202 10.69 -13.35 -25.18
CA GLU A 202 10.05 -14.19 -26.19
C GLU A 202 10.93 -15.41 -26.51
N VAL A 203 10.37 -16.59 -26.27
CA VAL A 203 11.08 -17.87 -26.40
C VAL A 203 11.08 -18.39 -27.83
N GLU A 204 10.23 -17.86 -28.71
CA GLU A 204 10.10 -18.31 -30.11
C GLU A 204 11.38 -18.06 -30.94
N ALA A 205 12.27 -17.18 -30.48
CA ALA A 205 13.62 -16.99 -31.04
C ALA A 205 14.67 -18.02 -30.55
N LEU A 206 14.38 -18.80 -29.49
CA LEU A 206 15.38 -19.55 -28.75
C LEU A 206 15.73 -20.92 -29.34
N LYS A 207 15.06 -21.36 -30.42
CA LYS A 207 15.28 -22.66 -31.07
C LYS A 207 15.32 -23.82 -30.06
N ILE A 208 14.43 -23.79 -29.07
CA ILE A 208 14.33 -24.86 -28.08
C ILE A 208 14.04 -26.17 -28.83
N PRO A 209 14.79 -27.26 -28.60
CA PRO A 209 14.55 -28.55 -29.26
C PRO A 209 13.33 -29.29 -28.68
N LEU A 210 12.26 -28.55 -28.37
CA LEU A 210 11.03 -29.05 -27.75
C LEU A 210 9.82 -28.48 -28.51
N GLU A 211 8.74 -29.24 -28.57
CA GLU A 211 7.50 -28.84 -29.22
C GLU A 211 6.73 -27.83 -28.35
N ILE A 212 6.40 -26.68 -28.94
CA ILE A 212 5.50 -25.68 -28.34
C ILE A 212 4.07 -26.04 -28.76
N ILE A 213 3.22 -26.35 -27.79
CA ILE A 213 1.84 -26.79 -28.00
C ILE A 213 0.89 -25.58 -28.07
N ASP A 214 1.10 -24.61 -27.18
CA ASP A 214 0.34 -23.36 -27.17
C ASP A 214 1.20 -22.22 -26.58
N TYR A 215 0.84 -21.00 -26.94
CA TYR A 215 1.52 -19.78 -26.54
C TYR A 215 0.52 -18.63 -26.35
N PHE A 216 0.79 -17.80 -25.34
CA PHE A 216 0.13 -16.52 -25.13
C PHE A 216 1.08 -15.55 -24.45
N GLY A 217 0.99 -14.26 -24.80
CA GLY A 217 1.68 -13.21 -24.06
C GLY A 217 2.22 -12.10 -24.94
N ASN A 218 2.42 -10.94 -24.32
CA ASN A 218 3.06 -9.77 -24.89
C ASN A 218 4.19 -9.27 -23.98
N LYS A 219 3.90 -9.02 -22.68
CA LYS A 219 4.94 -8.64 -21.69
C LYS A 219 5.51 -9.87 -20.98
N LYS A 220 4.63 -10.77 -20.57
CA LYS A 220 4.95 -12.07 -20.01
C LYS A 220 4.49 -13.13 -20.99
N HIS A 221 5.42 -14.00 -21.35
CA HIS A 221 5.23 -15.04 -22.33
C HIS A 221 4.97 -16.37 -21.61
N LEU A 222 3.82 -16.98 -21.88
CA LEU A 222 3.38 -18.27 -21.35
C LEU A 222 3.42 -19.30 -22.47
N TYR A 223 4.18 -20.37 -22.28
CA TYR A 223 4.33 -21.46 -23.23
C TYR A 223 3.90 -22.78 -22.61
N ILE A 224 3.08 -23.54 -23.31
CA ILE A 224 2.92 -24.98 -23.02
C ILE A 224 3.90 -25.74 -23.91
N ILE A 225 4.82 -26.45 -23.29
CA ILE A 225 5.85 -27.23 -23.98
C ILE A 225 5.73 -28.72 -23.68
N SER A 226 5.98 -29.55 -24.68
CA SER A 226 6.04 -31.01 -24.54
C SER A 226 7.48 -31.45 -24.31
N SER A 227 7.74 -32.23 -23.26
CA SER A 227 9.04 -32.86 -23.05
C SER A 227 8.89 -34.23 -22.40
N PRO A 228 9.49 -35.30 -22.97
CA PRO A 228 9.39 -36.65 -22.42
C PRO A 228 9.84 -36.78 -20.96
N THR A 229 10.82 -35.98 -20.53
CA THR A 229 11.31 -35.98 -19.14
C THR A 229 11.72 -34.58 -18.69
N LEU A 230 11.59 -34.33 -17.39
CA LEU A 230 12.12 -33.11 -16.77
C LEU A 230 13.64 -32.94 -17.00
N LYS A 231 14.39 -34.03 -17.16
CA LYS A 231 15.83 -34.01 -17.44
C LYS A 231 16.11 -33.44 -18.84
N GLU A 232 15.33 -33.86 -19.84
CA GLU A 232 15.42 -33.34 -21.20
C GLU A 232 15.05 -31.86 -21.26
N LEU A 233 13.96 -31.47 -20.57
CA LEU A 233 13.60 -30.06 -20.42
C LEU A 233 14.75 -29.22 -19.84
N LYS A 234 15.31 -29.64 -18.69
CA LYS A 234 16.46 -28.95 -18.09
C LYS A 234 17.67 -28.85 -19.03
N SER A 235 17.93 -29.89 -19.81
CA SER A 235 19.01 -29.90 -20.79
C SER A 235 18.76 -28.90 -21.92
N ALA A 236 17.52 -28.83 -22.42
CA ALA A 236 17.11 -27.89 -23.47
C ALA A 236 17.24 -26.43 -23.01
N LEU A 237 16.99 -26.15 -21.72
CA LEU A 237 17.05 -24.80 -21.16
C LEU A 237 18.46 -24.34 -20.77
N LYS A 238 19.44 -25.26 -20.65
CA LYS A 238 20.80 -24.97 -20.16
C LYS A 238 21.54 -23.92 -21.00
N GLY A 239 21.18 -23.75 -22.28
CA GLY A 239 21.79 -22.78 -23.20
C GLY A 239 21.02 -21.47 -23.36
N LEU A 240 19.88 -21.32 -22.68
CA LEU A 240 19.00 -20.18 -22.85
C LEU A 240 19.30 -19.10 -21.81
N LYS A 241 19.25 -17.85 -22.24
CA LYS A 241 19.38 -16.69 -21.36
C LYS A 241 18.00 -16.35 -20.81
N GLY A 242 17.81 -16.55 -19.51
CA GLY A 242 16.59 -16.17 -18.84
C GLY A 242 16.84 -15.86 -17.38
N PRO A 243 15.81 -15.36 -16.72
CA PRO A 243 15.10 -16.19 -15.77
C PRO A 243 13.82 -16.78 -16.38
N TYR A 244 13.55 -18.05 -16.11
CA TYR A 244 12.32 -18.76 -16.51
C TYR A 244 11.61 -19.39 -15.31
N GLY A 245 10.29 -19.31 -15.28
CA GLY A 245 9.46 -20.08 -14.35
C GLY A 245 8.96 -21.35 -15.02
N ILE A 246 9.02 -22.49 -14.33
CA ILE A 246 8.60 -23.78 -14.90
C ILE A 246 7.73 -24.56 -13.91
N LEU A 247 6.57 -25.05 -14.36
CA LEU A 247 5.70 -25.95 -13.60
C LEU A 247 5.10 -27.05 -14.48
N TRP A 248 4.51 -28.07 -13.87
CA TRP A 248 3.89 -29.21 -14.58
C TRP A 248 2.64 -29.71 -13.84
N GLY A 249 1.70 -30.26 -14.59
CA GLY A 249 0.34 -30.58 -14.13
C GLY A 249 0.25 -31.48 -12.90
N GLU A 250 1.08 -32.52 -12.82
CA GLU A 250 1.03 -33.49 -11.72
C GLU A 250 1.26 -32.83 -10.35
N ARG A 251 2.19 -31.87 -10.29
CA ARG A 251 2.54 -31.19 -9.04
C ARG A 251 1.44 -30.27 -8.52
N LEU A 252 0.58 -29.76 -9.40
CA LEU A 252 -0.48 -28.81 -9.04
C LEU A 252 -1.62 -29.45 -8.25
N LYS A 253 -1.73 -30.78 -8.28
CA LYS A 253 -2.78 -31.54 -7.58
C LYS A 253 -2.41 -31.85 -6.12
N GLU A 254 -1.18 -31.53 -5.72
CA GLU A 254 -0.64 -31.84 -4.39
C GLU A 254 -0.60 -30.57 -3.53
N GLU A 255 -0.61 -30.74 -2.21
CA GLU A 255 -0.26 -29.65 -1.30
C GLU A 255 1.21 -29.23 -1.51
N PRO A 256 1.55 -27.93 -1.48
CA PRO A 256 0.69 -26.81 -1.10
C PRO A 256 0.05 -26.05 -2.28
N TYR A 257 -0.17 -26.68 -3.44
CA TYR A 257 -0.61 -25.97 -4.66
C TYR A 257 -2.07 -26.16 -5.01
N GLN A 258 -2.74 -27.17 -4.45
CA GLN A 258 -4.15 -27.42 -4.72
C GLN A 258 -4.99 -26.14 -4.58
N ASP A 259 -5.95 -25.95 -5.48
CA ASP A 259 -6.85 -24.78 -5.54
C ASP A 259 -6.20 -23.42 -5.85
N LEU A 260 -4.90 -23.37 -6.15
CA LEU A 260 -4.24 -22.16 -6.67
C LEU A 260 -4.26 -22.12 -8.19
N ASP A 261 -4.36 -20.92 -8.75
CA ASP A 261 -4.31 -20.74 -10.20
C ASP A 261 -2.91 -21.10 -10.76
N PRO A 262 -2.80 -22.08 -11.67
CA PRO A 262 -1.51 -22.52 -12.19
C PRO A 262 -0.74 -21.46 -12.96
N LEU A 263 -1.44 -20.54 -13.62
CA LEU A 263 -0.78 -19.50 -14.41
C LEU A 263 -0.17 -18.44 -13.48
N LEU A 264 -0.88 -18.09 -12.40
CA LEU A 264 -0.33 -17.21 -11.37
C LEU A 264 0.87 -17.84 -10.66
N LEU A 265 0.81 -19.14 -10.37
CA LEU A 265 1.99 -19.89 -9.87
C LEU A 265 3.16 -19.85 -10.85
N GLY A 266 2.89 -19.87 -12.16
CA GLY A 266 3.92 -19.68 -13.19
C GLY A 266 4.62 -18.33 -13.11
N LEU A 267 3.86 -17.24 -12.94
CA LEU A 267 4.43 -15.91 -12.70
C LEU A 267 5.27 -15.86 -11.43
N ALA A 268 4.77 -16.43 -10.33
CA ALA A 268 5.53 -16.49 -9.07
C ALA A 268 6.82 -17.30 -9.21
N THR A 269 6.79 -18.39 -9.99
CA THR A 269 7.97 -19.22 -10.26
C THR A 269 9.00 -18.47 -11.09
N LEU A 270 8.56 -17.67 -12.07
CA LEU A 270 9.45 -16.78 -12.82
C LEU A 270 10.08 -15.73 -11.91
N GLU A 271 9.28 -15.10 -11.04
CA GLU A 271 9.80 -14.12 -10.09
C GLU A 271 10.77 -14.77 -9.08
N HIS A 272 10.51 -16.02 -8.69
CA HIS A 272 11.43 -16.77 -7.84
C HIS A 272 12.79 -16.97 -8.55
N ALA A 273 12.79 -17.32 -9.85
CA ALA A 273 14.02 -17.41 -10.63
C ALA A 273 14.80 -16.09 -10.64
N LYS A 274 14.11 -14.97 -10.82
CA LYS A 274 14.67 -13.61 -10.81
C LYS A 274 15.32 -13.27 -9.47
N ARG A 275 14.60 -13.44 -8.36
CA ARG A 275 15.09 -13.14 -7.00
C ARG A 275 16.26 -14.03 -6.59
N ALA A 276 16.25 -15.29 -7.04
CA ALA A 276 17.35 -16.22 -6.81
C ALA A 276 18.55 -16.00 -7.76
N ALA A 277 18.46 -15.07 -8.73
CA ALA A 277 19.44 -14.85 -9.78
C ALA A 277 19.83 -16.14 -10.54
N THR A 278 18.82 -16.95 -10.87
CA THR A 278 18.98 -18.22 -11.58
C THR A 278 18.38 -18.16 -12.99
N ASN A 279 18.96 -18.93 -13.92
CA ASN A 279 18.44 -18.98 -15.29
C ASN A 279 17.03 -19.53 -15.37
N TYR A 280 16.67 -20.46 -14.48
CA TYR A 280 15.32 -20.96 -14.36
C TYR A 280 15.06 -21.43 -12.93
N HIS A 281 13.80 -21.47 -12.57
CA HIS A 281 13.32 -22.06 -11.34
C HIS A 281 12.17 -23.02 -11.63
N LEU A 282 12.18 -24.16 -10.94
CA LEU A 282 11.09 -25.12 -10.98
C LEU A 282 10.19 -24.87 -9.80
N LEU A 283 8.88 -24.84 -10.00
CA LEU A 283 7.91 -24.68 -8.93
C LEU A 283 8.26 -25.62 -7.77
N ASP A 284 8.55 -25.02 -6.61
CA ASP A 284 8.79 -25.71 -5.37
C ASP A 284 7.97 -25.04 -4.24
N PRO A 285 7.87 -25.66 -3.05
CA PRO A 285 6.95 -25.17 -2.03
C PRO A 285 7.34 -23.79 -1.48
N PHE A 286 8.62 -23.41 -1.60
CA PHE A 286 9.11 -22.09 -1.21
C PHE A 286 8.63 -20.99 -2.19
N THR A 287 8.29 -21.33 -3.44
CA THR A 287 7.65 -20.38 -4.39
C THR A 287 6.37 -19.73 -3.83
N LEU A 288 5.66 -20.37 -2.88
CA LEU A 288 4.51 -19.75 -2.24
C LEU A 288 4.88 -18.53 -1.38
N HIS A 289 6.07 -18.52 -0.79
CA HIS A 289 6.60 -17.33 -0.11
C HIS A 289 6.75 -16.19 -1.12
N VAL A 290 7.34 -16.47 -2.29
CA VAL A 290 7.52 -15.47 -3.37
C VAL A 290 6.17 -14.97 -3.89
N LEU A 291 5.17 -15.84 -4.04
CA LEU A 291 3.82 -15.39 -4.42
C LEU A 291 3.18 -14.52 -3.32
N GLY A 292 3.39 -14.85 -2.05
CA GLY A 292 2.98 -14.00 -0.93
C GLY A 292 3.64 -12.62 -0.97
N ASP A 293 4.94 -12.55 -1.27
CA ASP A 293 5.66 -11.28 -1.44
C ASP A 293 5.14 -10.46 -2.62
N LEU A 294 4.82 -11.12 -3.74
CA LEU A 294 4.19 -10.45 -4.89
C LEU A 294 2.85 -9.85 -4.50
N LEU A 295 1.99 -10.59 -3.80
CA LEU A 295 0.71 -10.06 -3.31
C LEU A 295 0.92 -8.89 -2.33
N TYR A 296 1.94 -8.96 -1.47
CA TYR A 296 2.30 -7.88 -0.55
C TYR A 296 2.73 -6.62 -1.31
N GLU A 297 3.58 -6.77 -2.33
CA GLU A 297 4.05 -5.67 -3.20
C GLU A 297 2.95 -5.10 -4.09
N TRP A 298 1.94 -5.90 -4.40
CA TRP A 298 0.71 -5.52 -5.09
C TRP A 298 -0.36 -4.93 -4.14
N GLU A 299 -0.03 -4.84 -2.85
CA GLU A 299 -0.84 -4.30 -1.78
C GLU A 299 -2.15 -5.07 -1.51
N ASP A 300 -2.18 -6.37 -1.84
CA ASP A 300 -3.21 -7.32 -1.40
C ASP A 300 -2.73 -8.03 -0.14
N TYR A 301 -2.72 -7.30 0.98
CA TYR A 301 -2.21 -7.81 2.25
C TYR A 301 -3.02 -9.00 2.79
N GLY A 302 -4.33 -9.04 2.50
CA GLY A 302 -5.17 -10.18 2.86
C GLY A 302 -4.82 -11.44 2.06
N GLY A 303 -4.61 -11.30 0.75
CA GLY A 303 -4.11 -12.40 -0.10
C GLY A 303 -2.71 -12.86 0.30
N ALA A 304 -1.80 -11.92 0.55
CA ALA A 304 -0.43 -12.19 0.99
C ALA A 304 -0.41 -13.00 2.29
N LEU A 305 -1.19 -12.59 3.30
CA LEU A 305 -1.24 -13.28 4.60
C LEU A 305 -1.71 -14.73 4.46
N ARG A 306 -2.77 -14.99 3.67
CA ARG A 306 -3.24 -16.36 3.40
C ARG A 306 -2.17 -17.23 2.77
N LEU A 307 -1.39 -16.68 1.83
CA LEU A 307 -0.30 -17.43 1.20
C LEU A 307 0.88 -17.64 2.12
N TYR A 308 1.25 -16.66 2.95
CA TYR A 308 2.31 -16.86 3.95
C TYR A 308 1.94 -17.96 4.95
N GLU A 309 0.69 -18.00 5.42
CA GLU A 309 0.20 -19.08 6.29
C GLU A 309 0.34 -20.45 5.62
N ARG A 310 0.00 -20.53 4.33
CA ARG A 310 0.13 -21.76 3.53
C ARG A 310 1.60 -22.14 3.26
N ALA A 311 2.47 -21.16 3.05
CA ALA A 311 3.90 -21.36 2.77
C ALA A 311 4.71 -21.72 4.02
N LYS A 312 4.20 -21.41 5.22
CA LYS A 312 4.88 -21.55 6.51
C LYS A 312 5.51 -22.92 6.79
N PRO A 313 4.88 -24.07 6.49
CA PRO A 313 5.51 -25.39 6.69
C PRO A 313 6.67 -25.68 5.75
N TYR A 314 6.81 -24.89 4.69
CA TYR A 314 7.68 -25.18 3.55
C TYR A 314 8.76 -24.12 3.32
N THR A 315 8.70 -23.00 4.05
CA THR A 315 9.63 -21.91 3.83
C THR A 315 11.05 -22.25 4.28
N LEU A 316 12.03 -21.94 3.43
CA LEU A 316 13.45 -21.98 3.79
C LEU A 316 13.88 -20.73 4.58
N GLN A 317 13.00 -19.74 4.69
CA GLN A 317 13.23 -18.45 5.33
C GLN A 317 12.12 -18.19 6.37
N PRO A 318 12.12 -18.95 7.48
CA PRO A 318 11.05 -18.88 8.47
C PRO A 318 11.07 -17.60 9.33
N ILE A 319 12.18 -16.85 9.34
CA ILE A 319 12.26 -15.56 10.04
C ILE A 319 11.68 -14.48 9.14
N GLU A 320 12.12 -14.40 7.89
CA GLU A 320 11.65 -13.45 6.87
C GLU A 320 10.14 -13.56 6.68
N LEU A 321 9.61 -14.79 6.50
CA LEU A 321 8.17 -15.00 6.36
C LEU A 321 7.41 -14.47 7.59
N THR A 322 7.93 -14.70 8.79
CA THR A 322 7.29 -14.21 10.03
C THR A 322 7.43 -12.69 10.20
N LEU A 323 8.51 -12.08 9.69
CA LEU A 323 8.63 -10.62 9.61
C LEU A 323 7.55 -10.03 8.69
N SER A 324 7.29 -10.66 7.54
CA SER A 324 6.24 -10.26 6.60
C SER A 324 4.82 -10.50 7.17
N GLU A 325 4.57 -11.63 7.83
CA GLU A 325 3.29 -11.86 8.55
C GLU A 325 3.08 -10.78 9.63
N ALA A 326 4.10 -10.49 10.43
CA ALA A 326 4.01 -9.53 11.52
C ALA A 326 3.82 -8.10 11.03
N SER A 327 4.42 -7.71 9.89
CA SER A 327 4.18 -6.39 9.29
C SER A 327 2.73 -6.23 8.83
N ILE A 328 2.11 -7.28 8.29
CA ILE A 328 0.69 -7.29 7.93
C ILE A 328 -0.18 -7.18 9.19
N TYR A 329 0.11 -7.98 10.23
CA TYR A 329 -0.64 -7.88 11.50
C TYR A 329 -0.52 -6.49 12.14
N TYR A 330 0.66 -5.90 12.12
CA TYR A 330 0.89 -4.52 12.56
C TYR A 330 0.05 -3.53 11.73
N LEU A 331 0.07 -3.67 10.40
CA LEU A 331 -0.74 -2.85 9.50
C LEU A 331 -2.22 -2.97 9.82
N PHE A 332 -2.72 -4.17 10.12
CA PHE A 332 -4.12 -4.40 10.52
C PHE A 332 -4.45 -3.89 11.93
N GLY A 333 -3.44 -3.51 12.72
CA GLY A 333 -3.61 -3.12 14.12
C GLY A 333 -3.76 -4.31 15.08
N ASP A 334 -3.58 -5.55 14.61
CA ASP A 334 -3.51 -6.74 15.46
C ASP A 334 -2.10 -6.88 16.05
N LEU A 335 -1.75 -5.91 16.90
CA LEU A 335 -0.45 -5.82 17.57
C LEU A 335 -0.14 -7.07 18.40
N LYS A 336 -1.17 -7.74 18.93
CA LYS A 336 -1.02 -8.97 19.72
C LYS A 336 -0.57 -10.15 18.87
N ARG A 337 -1.17 -10.35 17.69
CA ARG A 337 -0.70 -11.39 16.76
C ARG A 337 0.68 -11.07 16.22
N ALA A 338 0.95 -9.81 15.88
CA ALA A 338 2.28 -9.36 15.45
C ALA A 338 3.34 -9.67 16.51
N GLU A 339 3.11 -9.29 17.77
CA GLU A 339 4.00 -9.57 18.91
C GLU A 339 4.23 -11.08 19.06
N LYS A 340 3.16 -11.87 19.12
CA LYS A 340 3.23 -13.32 19.32
C LYS A 340 4.04 -14.00 18.21
N ALA A 341 3.81 -13.61 16.95
CA ALA A 341 4.50 -14.16 15.80
C ALA A 341 6.01 -13.91 15.90
N LEU A 342 6.43 -12.67 16.15
CA LEU A 342 7.85 -12.31 16.27
C LEU A 342 8.53 -12.92 17.49
N ARG A 343 7.86 -12.93 18.65
CA ARG A 343 8.41 -13.55 19.87
C ARG A 343 8.69 -15.03 19.70
N SER A 344 7.92 -15.73 18.87
CA SER A 344 8.18 -17.15 18.55
C SER A 344 9.53 -17.39 17.86
N LYS A 345 10.18 -16.34 17.35
CA LYS A 345 11.49 -16.40 16.67
C LYS A 345 12.68 -16.05 17.58
N LEU A 346 12.42 -15.61 18.80
CA LEU A 346 13.46 -15.36 19.80
C LEU A 346 13.77 -16.65 20.57
N CYS A 347 14.55 -17.57 19.97
CA CYS A 347 15.16 -18.69 20.70
C CYS A 347 16.55 -18.31 21.17
N GLY A 348 16.86 -18.45 22.46
CA GLY A 348 18.22 -18.25 22.99
C GLY A 348 19.27 -19.23 22.45
N CYS A 349 18.85 -20.20 21.63
CA CYS A 349 19.70 -21.19 20.98
C CYS A 349 20.18 -20.77 19.58
N LEU A 350 19.58 -19.74 18.97
CA LEU A 350 19.88 -19.26 17.62
C LEU A 350 20.42 -17.84 17.69
N LYS A 351 21.20 -17.45 16.67
CA LYS A 351 21.57 -16.04 16.48
C LYS A 351 20.29 -15.23 16.27
N GLU A 352 20.05 -14.26 17.13
CA GLU A 352 18.90 -13.37 17.03
C GLU A 352 19.01 -12.48 15.78
N ASP A 353 17.88 -12.29 15.08
CA ASP A 353 17.79 -11.40 13.93
C ASP A 353 17.43 -9.98 14.41
N PRO A 354 18.22 -8.94 14.07
CA PRO A 354 17.96 -7.58 14.54
C PRO A 354 16.62 -7.03 14.06
N ARG A 355 16.10 -7.47 12.91
CA ARG A 355 14.80 -7.03 12.36
C ARG A 355 13.64 -7.49 13.23
N VAL A 356 13.76 -8.65 13.88
CA VAL A 356 12.76 -9.17 14.84
C VAL A 356 12.69 -8.25 16.06
N HIS A 357 13.84 -7.86 16.59
CA HIS A 357 13.90 -6.90 17.70
C HIS A 357 13.39 -5.52 17.28
N TYR A 358 13.78 -5.02 16.12
CA TYR A 358 13.30 -3.75 15.61
C TYR A 358 11.77 -3.71 15.52
N ASN A 359 11.15 -4.71 14.89
CA ASN A 359 9.71 -4.78 14.73
C ASN A 359 8.99 -4.96 16.08
N LEU A 360 9.54 -5.76 17.02
CA LEU A 360 9.00 -5.85 18.38
C LEU A 360 9.08 -4.52 19.13
N GLY A 361 10.17 -3.77 18.96
CA GLY A 361 10.33 -2.43 19.54
C GLY A 361 9.20 -1.51 19.08
N MET A 362 8.97 -1.45 17.77
CA MET A 362 7.86 -0.68 17.19
C MET A 362 6.49 -1.13 17.71
N ILE A 363 6.23 -2.44 17.79
CA ILE A 363 4.97 -3.00 18.31
C ILE A 363 4.75 -2.61 19.77
N TYR A 364 5.77 -2.72 20.63
CA TYR A 364 5.63 -2.38 22.05
C TYR A 364 5.43 -0.87 22.27
N LEU A 365 6.08 -0.02 21.47
CA LEU A 365 5.82 1.42 21.50
C LEU A 365 4.37 1.74 21.13
N GLU A 366 3.82 1.10 20.09
CA GLU A 366 2.42 1.27 19.69
C GLU A 366 1.45 0.73 20.75
N LEU A 367 1.82 -0.34 21.46
CA LEU A 367 1.10 -0.87 22.62
C LEU A 367 1.21 0.01 23.89
N GLY A 368 2.07 1.04 23.86
CA GLY A 368 2.35 1.92 25.01
C GLY A 368 3.33 1.36 26.04
N ASP A 369 3.93 0.18 25.80
CA ASP A 369 4.96 -0.42 26.67
C ASP A 369 6.35 0.12 26.29
N LYS A 370 6.61 1.38 26.69
CA LYS A 370 7.87 2.08 26.36
C LYS A 370 9.11 1.31 26.80
N GLY A 371 9.07 0.67 27.98
CA GLY A 371 10.21 -0.07 28.53
C GLY A 371 10.62 -1.26 27.66
N LYS A 372 9.64 -2.07 27.21
CA LYS A 372 9.94 -3.15 26.25
C LYS A 372 10.30 -2.61 24.87
N GLY A 373 9.62 -1.54 24.43
CA GLY A 373 9.92 -0.87 23.17
C GLY A 373 11.39 -0.48 23.07
N GLU A 374 11.87 0.25 24.07
CA GLU A 374 13.26 0.64 24.21
C GLU A 374 14.23 -0.54 24.22
N TYR A 375 13.97 -1.54 25.08
CA TYR A 375 14.82 -2.73 25.17
C TYR A 375 15.03 -3.37 23.80
N HIS A 376 13.96 -3.52 23.04
CA HIS A 376 14.00 -4.14 21.72
C HIS A 376 14.67 -3.23 20.66
N LEU A 377 14.48 -1.92 20.71
CA LEU A 377 15.21 -0.99 19.82
C LEU A 377 16.72 -1.00 20.08
N TYR A 378 17.15 -0.98 21.35
CA TYR A 378 18.57 -1.13 21.70
C TYR A 378 19.13 -2.46 21.24
N LYS A 379 18.40 -3.56 21.44
CA LYS A 379 18.83 -4.87 20.97
C LYS A 379 19.02 -4.93 19.46
N ALA A 380 18.11 -4.36 18.68
CA ALA A 380 18.25 -4.29 17.23
C ALA A 380 19.52 -3.53 16.82
N TYR A 381 19.74 -2.35 17.39
CA TYR A 381 20.94 -1.54 17.16
C TYR A 381 22.23 -2.26 17.59
N LEU A 382 22.24 -2.95 18.73
CA LEU A 382 23.45 -3.63 19.21
C LEU A 382 23.80 -4.88 18.40
N LEU A 383 22.79 -5.56 17.83
CA LEU A 383 22.98 -6.70 16.94
C LEU A 383 23.50 -6.28 15.56
N ASP A 384 23.15 -5.08 15.10
CA ASP A 384 23.69 -4.48 13.88
C ASP A 384 23.83 -2.94 14.02
N LYS A 385 25.02 -2.50 14.43
CA LYS A 385 25.29 -1.07 14.72
C LYS A 385 25.42 -0.21 13.47
N GLU A 386 25.78 -0.82 12.34
CA GLU A 386 26.05 -0.09 11.10
C GLU A 386 24.74 0.17 10.34
N GLU A 387 23.72 -0.71 10.49
CA GLU A 387 22.40 -0.55 9.88
C GLU A 387 21.70 0.76 10.33
N PRO A 388 21.56 1.76 9.43
CA PRO A 388 21.01 3.06 9.78
C PRO A 388 19.54 3.01 10.21
N LEU A 389 18.75 2.04 9.71
CA LEU A 389 17.34 1.92 10.05
C LEU A 389 17.12 1.74 11.56
N PHE A 390 17.84 0.80 12.18
CA PHE A 390 17.67 0.50 13.61
C PHE A 390 18.18 1.64 14.47
N ARG A 391 19.35 2.19 14.11
CA ARG A 391 19.94 3.33 14.81
C ARG A 391 19.02 4.54 14.77
N THR A 392 18.55 4.96 13.58
CA THR A 392 17.69 6.14 13.43
C THR A 392 16.42 6.04 14.27
N LYS A 393 15.83 4.85 14.37
CA LYS A 393 14.62 4.62 15.14
C LYS A 393 14.87 4.68 16.65
N LEU A 394 16.01 4.16 17.11
CA LEU A 394 16.46 4.34 18.49
C LEU A 394 16.74 5.82 18.81
N LEU A 395 17.46 6.54 17.93
CA LEU A 395 17.75 7.96 18.14
C LEU A 395 16.48 8.81 18.20
N LYS A 396 15.48 8.49 17.36
CA LYS A 396 14.16 9.13 17.43
C LYS A 396 13.48 8.89 18.78
N TYR A 397 13.48 7.66 19.26
CA TYR A 397 12.93 7.34 20.59
C TYR A 397 13.66 8.10 21.71
N LEU A 398 15.00 8.10 21.69
CA LEU A 398 15.80 8.83 22.69
C LEU A 398 15.58 10.34 22.63
N TRP A 399 15.38 10.88 21.42
CA TRP A 399 15.05 12.30 21.23
C TRP A 399 13.71 12.65 21.85
N ASP A 400 12.69 11.82 21.60
CA ASP A 400 11.34 12.01 22.14
C ASP A 400 11.32 11.89 23.68
N GLU A 401 12.21 11.07 24.27
CA GLU A 401 12.41 10.96 25.72
C GLU A 401 13.41 11.99 26.30
N GLY A 402 13.99 12.87 25.48
CA GLY A 402 14.91 13.94 25.91
C GLY A 402 16.31 13.49 26.32
N ARG A 403 16.74 12.29 25.94
CA ARG A 403 18.02 11.66 26.33
C ARG A 403 19.14 12.01 25.33
N LEU A 404 19.50 13.29 25.28
CA LEU A 404 20.39 13.84 24.25
C LEU A 404 21.83 13.32 24.37
N GLU A 405 22.32 13.06 25.58
CA GLU A 405 23.68 12.58 25.82
C GLU A 405 23.91 11.20 25.19
N GLU A 406 22.92 10.31 25.28
CA GLU A 406 23.01 8.96 24.71
C GLU A 406 22.97 8.97 23.18
N ILE A 407 22.23 9.90 22.59
CA ILE A 407 22.25 10.12 21.13
C ILE A 407 23.67 10.47 20.69
N GLU A 408 24.36 11.38 21.39
CA GLU A 408 25.74 11.75 21.07
C GLU A 408 26.73 10.61 21.27
N GLU A 409 26.55 9.79 22.30
CA GLU A 409 27.39 8.61 22.54
C GLU A 409 27.25 7.60 21.41
N ILE A 410 26.01 7.26 21.03
CA ILE A 410 25.73 6.36 19.90
C ILE A 410 26.37 6.89 18.62
N LEU A 411 26.13 8.17 18.29
CA LEU A 411 26.62 8.77 17.05
C LEU A 411 28.14 8.95 17.00
N ARG A 412 28.82 8.97 18.16
CA ARG A 412 30.29 8.98 18.23
C ARG A 412 30.91 7.64 17.85
N GLU A 413 30.18 6.53 18.06
CA GLU A 413 30.63 5.18 17.70
C GLU A 413 30.36 4.81 16.23
N VAL A 414 29.54 5.58 15.53
CA VAL A 414 29.18 5.33 14.13
C VAL A 414 30.34 5.72 13.21
N LYS A 415 30.74 4.81 12.32
CA LYS A 415 31.84 5.06 11.37
C LYS A 415 31.44 5.98 10.24
N GLU A 416 30.25 5.75 9.67
CA GLU A 416 29.70 6.50 8.55
C GLU A 416 28.34 7.08 8.93
N LEU A 417 28.31 8.40 9.13
CA LEU A 417 27.07 9.11 9.47
C LEU A 417 26.21 9.32 8.22
N THR A 418 24.95 8.91 8.31
CA THR A 418 23.90 9.26 7.34
C THR A 418 23.48 10.71 7.47
N ILE A 419 22.65 11.19 6.53
CA ILE A 419 22.06 12.53 6.63
C ILE A 419 21.22 12.62 7.92
N GLU A 420 20.42 11.60 8.21
CA GLU A 420 19.57 11.51 9.40
C GLU A 420 20.37 11.55 10.69
N ASP A 421 21.51 10.85 10.75
CA ASP A 421 22.41 10.91 11.91
C ASP A 421 22.94 12.34 12.13
N LYS A 422 23.38 12.98 11.05
CA LYS A 422 23.84 14.38 11.08
C LYS A 422 22.72 15.32 11.50
N VAL A 423 21.47 15.06 11.10
CA VAL A 423 20.32 15.85 11.57
C VAL A 423 20.21 15.83 13.09
N PHE A 424 20.34 14.67 13.74
CA PHE A 424 20.34 14.61 15.20
C PHE A 424 21.52 15.39 15.81
N LEU A 425 22.74 15.26 15.27
CA LEU A 425 23.88 16.06 15.72
C LEU A 425 23.66 17.57 15.53
N GLY A 426 23.03 17.97 14.44
CA GLY A 426 22.71 19.35 14.13
C GLY A 426 21.69 19.93 15.12
N LYS A 427 20.63 19.18 15.41
CA LYS A 427 19.63 19.55 16.43
C LYS A 427 20.26 19.68 17.82
N ILE A 428 21.08 18.71 18.23
CA ILE A 428 21.76 18.74 19.53
C ILE A 428 22.73 19.92 19.61
N SER A 429 23.50 20.16 18.54
CA SER A 429 24.42 21.31 18.45
C SER A 429 23.67 22.63 18.56
N PHE A 430 22.48 22.73 17.95
CA PHE A 430 21.63 23.92 18.06
C PHE A 430 21.20 24.17 19.51
N LEU A 431 20.71 23.14 20.20
CA LEU A 431 20.30 23.23 21.61
C LEU A 431 21.48 23.58 22.54
N LYS A 432 22.68 23.09 22.23
CA LYS A 432 23.93 23.44 22.92
C LYS A 432 24.49 24.82 22.52
N LYS A 433 23.82 25.54 21.62
CA LYS A 433 24.22 26.85 21.09
C LYS A 433 25.54 26.82 20.30
N ASP A 434 25.98 25.66 19.84
CA ASP A 434 27.06 25.51 18.86
C ASP A 434 26.48 25.71 17.45
N TYR A 435 26.08 26.95 17.16
CA TYR A 435 25.37 27.31 15.92
C TYR A 435 26.20 27.04 14.67
N LYS A 436 27.53 27.06 14.78
CA LYS A 436 28.43 26.73 13.67
C LYS A 436 28.27 25.27 13.26
N LYS A 437 28.38 24.33 14.21
CA LYS A 437 28.17 22.90 13.93
C LYS A 437 26.72 22.59 13.59
N ALA A 438 25.77 23.23 14.28
CA ALA A 438 24.36 23.09 13.98
C ALA A 438 24.06 23.39 12.51
N LEU A 439 24.60 24.50 11.99
CA LEU A 439 24.46 24.86 10.59
C LEU A 439 25.21 23.92 9.64
N GLU A 440 26.42 23.49 10.02
CA GLU A 440 27.20 22.54 9.23
C GLU A 440 26.45 21.25 8.97
N TYR A 441 25.80 20.69 9.98
CA TYR A 441 25.02 19.47 9.85
C TYR A 441 23.63 19.71 9.25
N LEU A 442 22.87 20.70 9.75
CA LEU A 442 21.49 20.90 9.32
C LEU A 442 21.38 21.39 7.88
N LYS A 443 22.37 22.08 7.31
CA LYS A 443 22.30 22.49 5.89
C LYS A 443 22.23 21.29 4.92
N GLU A 444 22.72 20.12 5.33
CA GLU A 444 22.67 18.91 4.48
C GLU A 444 21.23 18.44 4.24
N ILE A 445 20.26 18.81 5.10
CA ILE A 445 18.86 18.43 4.88
C ILE A 445 18.30 19.07 3.61
N LEU A 446 18.87 20.19 3.13
CA LEU A 446 18.40 20.89 1.93
C LEU A 446 18.52 20.02 0.67
N THR A 447 19.40 19.02 0.67
CA THR A 447 19.53 18.05 -0.43
C THR A 447 18.65 16.81 -0.24
N TYR A 448 17.92 16.72 0.88
CA TYR A 448 17.07 15.59 1.23
C TYR A 448 15.60 15.91 0.95
N GLN A 449 14.85 14.94 0.43
CA GLN A 449 13.42 15.13 0.13
C GLN A 449 12.56 15.08 1.40
N GLU A 450 12.88 14.19 2.34
CA GLU A 450 12.11 14.01 3.57
C GLU A 450 12.68 14.84 4.71
N ARG A 451 12.47 16.16 4.65
CA ARG A 451 12.87 17.08 5.73
C ARG A 451 11.80 17.15 6.81
N ASP A 452 12.22 17.02 8.08
CA ASP A 452 11.32 17.20 9.23
C ASP A 452 11.19 18.67 9.63
N GLY A 453 10.00 19.03 10.12
CA GLY A 453 9.67 20.42 10.42
C GLY A 453 10.52 21.05 11.52
N LEU A 454 11.01 20.27 12.49
CA LEU A 454 11.84 20.79 13.57
C LEU A 454 13.25 21.17 13.06
N SER A 455 13.84 20.32 12.22
CA SER A 455 15.11 20.64 11.55
C SER A 455 15.01 21.89 10.69
N LEU A 456 13.92 22.01 9.92
CA LEU A 456 13.64 23.17 9.10
C LEU A 456 13.50 24.44 9.95
N TYR A 457 12.83 24.36 11.10
CA TYR A 457 12.69 25.48 12.02
C TYR A 457 14.05 25.94 12.58
N PHE A 458 14.87 25.00 13.07
CA PHE A 458 16.23 25.34 13.55
C PHE A 458 17.11 25.89 12.44
N LEU A 459 17.01 25.34 11.23
CA LEU A 459 17.76 25.85 10.08
C LEU A 459 17.30 27.26 9.69
N ALA A 460 15.99 27.54 9.68
CA ALA A 460 15.46 28.88 9.47
C ALA A 460 16.03 29.88 10.49
N TRP A 461 16.05 29.49 11.77
CA TRP A 461 16.64 30.31 12.83
C TRP A 461 18.12 30.62 12.56
N LEU A 462 18.90 29.61 12.18
CA LEU A 462 20.31 29.77 11.84
C LEU A 462 20.50 30.68 10.63
N TYR A 463 19.66 30.57 9.60
CA TYR A 463 19.76 31.47 8.44
C TYR A 463 19.45 32.92 8.83
N LEU A 464 18.40 33.17 9.61
CA LEU A 464 18.03 34.53 10.00
C LEU A 464 19.08 35.18 10.92
N TYR A 465 19.46 34.51 12.00
CA TYR A 465 20.26 35.14 13.06
C TYR A 465 21.76 34.88 12.94
N PHE A 466 22.17 33.73 12.40
CA PHE A 466 23.59 33.37 12.30
C PHE A 466 24.19 33.66 10.92
N LYS A 467 23.42 33.50 9.84
CA LYS A 467 23.85 33.85 8.47
C LYS A 467 23.38 35.22 7.99
N MET A 468 22.41 35.85 8.67
CA MET A 468 21.79 37.12 8.26
C MET A 468 21.12 37.05 6.88
N ASP A 469 20.50 35.91 6.58
CA ASP A 469 19.78 35.64 5.33
C ASP A 469 18.30 35.42 5.61
N GLY A 470 17.52 36.50 5.48
CA GLY A 470 16.09 36.49 5.75
C GLY A 470 15.26 35.79 4.68
N GLU A 471 15.71 35.78 3.42
CA GLU A 471 14.98 35.16 2.32
C GLU A 471 14.94 33.64 2.48
N VAL A 472 16.11 33.03 2.71
CA VAL A 472 16.20 31.59 2.94
C VAL A 472 15.48 31.20 4.23
N SER A 473 15.63 32.00 5.29
CA SER A 473 14.89 31.76 6.53
C SER A 473 13.37 31.75 6.31
N HIS A 474 12.83 32.65 5.51
CA HIS A 474 11.38 32.74 5.32
C HIS A 474 10.81 31.52 4.60
N LEU A 475 11.51 31.04 3.57
CA LEU A 475 11.14 29.83 2.83
C LEU A 475 11.15 28.59 3.74
N LEU A 476 12.21 28.40 4.52
CA LEU A 476 12.36 27.27 5.43
C LEU A 476 11.30 27.30 6.55
N LEU A 477 11.00 28.48 7.07
CA LEU A 477 10.00 28.65 8.14
C LEU A 477 8.58 28.34 7.64
N LYS A 478 8.26 28.72 6.40
CA LYS A 478 6.99 28.36 5.77
C LYS A 478 6.84 26.84 5.66
N GLU A 479 7.85 26.16 5.15
CA GLU A 479 7.86 24.70 5.03
C GLU A 479 7.78 24.02 6.42
N ALA A 480 8.48 24.55 7.43
CA ALA A 480 8.40 24.06 8.80
C ALA A 480 6.98 24.14 9.38
N LYS A 481 6.26 25.25 9.12
CA LYS A 481 4.89 25.47 9.59
C LYS A 481 3.89 24.50 8.98
N GLU A 482 4.09 24.10 7.73
CA GLU A 482 3.27 23.09 7.06
C GLU A 482 3.48 21.68 7.63
N LYS A 483 4.65 21.41 8.21
CA LYS A 483 5.05 20.08 8.72
C LYS A 483 4.90 19.90 10.23
N LEU A 484 4.92 20.98 11.01
CA LEU A 484 4.82 20.92 12.47
C LEU A 484 3.36 21.05 12.92
N PRO A 485 2.94 20.32 13.97
CA PRO A 485 1.71 20.64 14.68
C PRO A 485 1.74 22.08 15.17
N GLN A 486 0.61 22.78 15.02
CA GLN A 486 0.50 24.21 15.36
C GLN A 486 1.00 24.52 16.78
N GLU A 487 0.64 23.70 17.76
CA GLU A 487 1.08 23.86 19.16
C GLU A 487 2.61 23.81 19.32
N ILE A 488 3.27 22.88 18.60
CA ILE A 488 4.73 22.75 18.63
C ILE A 488 5.37 23.96 17.98
N PHE A 489 4.85 24.40 16.84
CA PHE A 489 5.36 25.57 16.12
C PHE A 489 5.25 26.84 16.99
N GLU A 490 4.09 27.09 17.60
CA GLU A 490 3.87 28.24 18.48
C GLU A 490 4.79 28.21 19.70
N ARG A 491 5.03 27.02 20.29
CA ARG A 491 5.98 26.86 21.39
C ARG A 491 7.40 27.24 20.96
N LEU A 492 7.85 26.75 19.80
CA LEU A 492 9.16 27.07 19.26
C LEU A 492 9.30 28.57 18.93
N SER A 493 8.26 29.20 18.37
CA SER A 493 8.23 30.64 18.11
C SER A 493 8.40 31.46 19.38
N LYS A 494 7.73 31.06 20.47
CA LYS A 494 7.89 31.71 21.79
C LYS A 494 9.29 31.52 22.37
N GLU A 495 9.85 30.32 22.23
CA GLU A 495 11.15 29.96 22.81
C GLU A 495 12.33 30.61 22.07
N PHE A 496 12.29 30.61 20.73
CA PHE A 496 13.43 31.01 19.89
C PHE A 496 13.22 32.32 19.12
N GLY A 497 12.01 32.90 19.16
CA GLY A 497 11.73 34.25 18.66
C GLY A 497 11.50 34.37 17.15
N LEU A 498 11.26 33.28 16.42
CA LEU A 498 10.84 33.37 15.01
C LEU A 498 9.35 33.71 14.89
N PRO A 499 8.97 34.54 13.91
CA PRO A 499 7.57 34.93 13.71
C PRO A 499 6.67 33.72 13.42
N SER A 500 5.47 33.77 13.99
CA SER A 500 4.42 32.75 13.88
C SER A 500 3.71 32.75 12.53
#